data_AF-A0A955N805-F1
#
_entry.id   AF-A0A955N805-F1
#
_cell.length_a   1.000
_cell.length_b   1.000
_cell.length_c   1.000
_cell.angle_alpha   90.00
_cell.angle_beta   90.00
_cell.angle_gamma   90.00
#
_symmetry.space_group_name_H-M   'P 1'
#
loop_
_entity.id
_entity.type
_entity.pdbx_description
1 polymer ?
#
loop_
_entity_poly.entity_id
_entity_poly.type
_entity_poly.pdbx_seq_one_letter_code
_entity_poly.pdbx_strand_id
1 'polypeptide(L)'
;MFFEVLKRANFHGGIRYAKSENGKKWEYKKIIIDEPFHLPYPYMFKWEGSYCRIPESREDLSIRLYRAMSFPGEWQFVKSTINGEHCVDPVGSIRTGPAMV
;
A
#
# COMPACT_ATOMS: atom_id res chain seq x y z
N MET A 1 -4.18 -11.57 4.40
CA MET A 1 -3.75 -11.28 3.02
C MET A 1 -4.25 -9.91 2.62
N PHE A 2 -3.40 -9.12 1.96
CA PHE A 2 -3.77 -7.88 1.32
C PHE A 2 -3.80 -8.11 -0.19
N PHE A 3 -4.74 -7.49 -0.90
CA PHE A 3 -4.91 -7.68 -2.33
C PHE A 3 -5.56 -6.46 -2.97
N GLU A 4 -5.25 -6.25 -4.25
CA GLU A 4 -5.86 -5.23 -5.09
C GLU A 4 -7.30 -5.60 -5.45
N VAL A 5 -8.13 -4.58 -5.64
CA VAL A 5 -9.42 -4.70 -6.30
C VAL A 5 -9.62 -3.51 -7.23
N LEU A 6 -10.00 -3.79 -8.47
CA LEU A 6 -10.28 -2.79 -9.48
C LEU A 6 -11.77 -2.79 -9.84
N LYS A 7 -12.44 -1.65 -9.68
CA LYS A 7 -13.79 -1.46 -10.24
C LYS A 7 -13.65 -1.10 -11.72
N ARG A 8 -13.92 -2.07 -12.60
CA ARG A 8 -13.75 -1.89 -14.07
C ARG A 8 -14.55 -0.74 -14.67
N ALA A 9 -15.69 -0.38 -14.08
CA ALA A 9 -16.56 0.66 -14.62
C ALA A 9 -15.93 2.06 -14.62
N ASN A 10 -15.05 2.35 -13.65
CA ASN A 10 -14.48 3.67 -13.45
C ASN A 10 -12.98 3.65 -13.10
N PHE A 11 -12.31 2.50 -13.25
CA PHE A 11 -10.91 2.26 -12.89
C PHE A 11 -10.54 2.64 -11.43
N HIS A 12 -11.54 2.72 -10.56
CA HIS A 12 -11.35 3.02 -9.16
C HIS A 12 -10.68 1.82 -8.48
N GLY A 13 -9.44 2.03 -8.05
CA GLY A 13 -8.61 1.04 -7.39
C GLY A 13 -8.75 1.10 -5.88
N GLY A 14 -8.64 -0.06 -5.26
CA GLY A 14 -8.59 -0.14 -3.82
C GLY A 14 -7.74 -1.31 -3.36
N ILE A 15 -7.20 -1.17 -2.15
CA ILE A 15 -6.51 -2.27 -1.49
C ILE A 15 -7.41 -2.77 -0.38
N ARG A 16 -7.58 -4.09 -0.33
CA ARG A 16 -8.44 -4.77 0.64
C ARG A 16 -7.64 -5.75 1.47
N TYR A 17 -8.25 -6.26 2.53
CA TYR A 17 -7.67 -7.39 3.26
C TYR A 17 -8.68 -8.43 3.67
N ALA A 18 -8.18 -9.66 3.76
CA ALA A 18 -8.87 -10.83 4.29
C ALA A 18 -8.01 -11.49 5.36
N LYS A 19 -8.65 -12.11 6.35
CA LYS A 19 -7.98 -12.91 7.39
C LYS A 19 -8.25 -14.39 7.16
N SER A 20 -7.31 -15.22 7.56
CA SER A 20 -7.46 -16.67 7.59
C SER A 20 -6.66 -17.21 8.76
N GLU A 21 -7.23 -18.18 9.47
CA GLU A 21 -6.55 -18.90 10.54
C GLU A 21 -5.76 -20.12 10.03
N ASN A 22 -6.14 -20.66 8.87
CA ASN A 22 -5.62 -21.92 8.34
C ASN A 22 -5.08 -21.83 6.90
N GLY A 23 -5.06 -20.63 6.32
CA GLY A 23 -4.63 -20.37 4.95
C GLY A 23 -5.59 -20.89 3.85
N LYS A 24 -6.67 -21.60 4.21
CA LYS A 24 -7.63 -22.20 3.27
C LYS A 24 -8.96 -21.45 3.24
N LYS A 25 -9.51 -21.14 4.42
CA LYS A 25 -10.75 -20.38 4.57
C LYS A 25 -10.41 -18.92 4.82
N TRP A 26 -10.88 -18.04 3.94
CA TRP A 26 -10.58 -16.62 4.00
C TRP A 26 -11.84 -15.83 4.31
N GLU A 27 -11.77 -15.00 5.35
CA GLU A 27 -12.81 -14.06 5.71
C GLU A 27 -12.44 -12.68 5.18
N TYR A 28 -13.23 -12.19 4.24
CA TYR A 28 -13.14 -10.81 3.77
C TYR A 28 -13.42 -9.83 4.93
N LYS A 29 -12.62 -8.77 5.05
CA LYS A 29 -12.81 -7.76 6.09
C LYS A 29 -13.31 -6.44 5.53
N LYS A 30 -12.43 -5.64 4.91
CA LYS A 30 -12.80 -4.34 4.35
C LYS A 30 -11.77 -3.82 3.33
N ILE A 31 -12.18 -2.76 2.63
CA ILE A 31 -11.28 -1.86 1.90
C ILE A 31 -10.50 -1.02 2.92
N ILE A 32 -9.22 -0.81 2.68
CA ILE A 32 -8.32 -0.09 3.58
C ILE A 32 -7.59 1.09 2.91
N ILE A 33 -7.52 1.09 1.58
CA ILE A 33 -7.11 2.22 0.75
C ILE A 33 -8.08 2.24 -0.42
N ASP A 34 -8.62 3.42 -0.74
CA ASP A 34 -9.61 3.63 -1.78
C ASP A 34 -9.22 4.91 -2.54
N GLU A 35 -8.83 4.77 -3.80
CA GLU A 35 -8.34 5.88 -4.62
C GLU A 35 -9.05 5.89 -5.98
N PRO A 36 -9.20 7.05 -6.63
CA PRO A 36 -9.94 7.16 -7.90
C PRO A 36 -9.18 6.58 -9.11
N PHE A 37 -8.09 5.83 -8.89
CA PHE A 37 -7.21 5.25 -9.90
C PHE A 37 -6.73 3.86 -9.48
N HIS A 38 -6.14 3.07 -10.39
CA HIS A 38 -5.69 1.71 -10.09
C HIS A 38 -4.51 1.67 -9.10
N LEU A 39 -4.55 0.72 -8.16
CA LEU A 39 -3.53 0.55 -7.11
C LEU A 39 -2.98 -0.89 -7.07
N PRO A 40 -2.23 -1.32 -8.10
CA PRO A 40 -1.66 -2.65 -8.10
C PRO A 40 -0.44 -2.75 -7.19
N TYR A 41 0.02 -3.99 -7.00
CA TYR A 41 1.30 -4.31 -6.36
C TYR A 41 1.54 -3.58 -5.01
N PRO A 42 0.71 -3.80 -3.98
CA PRO A 42 0.84 -3.12 -2.69
C PRO A 42 2.04 -3.62 -1.87
N TYR A 43 3.25 -3.17 -2.18
CA TYR A 43 4.47 -3.52 -1.45
C TYR A 43 4.42 -3.03 0.00
N MET A 44 4.72 -3.88 0.97
CA MET A 44 4.58 -3.58 2.40
C MET A 44 5.88 -3.86 3.17
N PHE A 45 6.26 -2.93 4.05
CA PHE A 45 7.47 -3.03 4.87
C PHE A 45 7.24 -2.40 6.25
N LYS A 46 8.16 -2.63 7.20
CA LYS A 46 8.15 -2.00 8.53
C LYS A 46 9.23 -0.94 8.61
N TRP A 47 8.89 0.25 9.06
CA TRP A 47 9.83 1.35 9.32
C TRP A 47 9.42 2.07 10.59
N GLU A 48 10.38 2.33 11.49
CA GLU A 48 10.16 3.01 12.78
C GLU A 48 8.95 2.46 13.57
N GLY A 49 8.89 1.14 13.70
CA GLY A 49 7.82 0.44 14.43
C GLY A 49 6.45 0.43 13.74
N SER A 50 6.31 1.02 12.56
CA SER A 50 5.04 1.14 11.84
C SER A 50 5.03 0.34 10.52
N TYR A 51 3.88 -0.21 10.17
CA TYR A 51 3.67 -0.79 8.84
C TYR A 51 3.47 0.32 7.82
N CYS A 52 4.25 0.25 6.75
CA CYS A 52 4.18 1.16 5.61
C CYS A 52 3.86 0.38 4.35
N ARG A 53 3.25 1.05 3.38
CA ARG A 53 2.92 0.48 2.08
C ARG A 53 3.20 1.46 0.96
N ILE A 54 3.70 0.94 -0.15
CA ILE A 54 3.88 1.66 -1.41
C ILE A 54 3.19 0.83 -2.50
N PRO A 55 1.97 1.18 -2.92
CA PRO A 55 1.38 0.61 -4.12
C PRO A 55 2.03 1.21 -5.36
N GLU A 56 1.86 0.55 -6.50
CA GLU A 56 2.01 1.24 -7.78
C GLU A 56 0.90 2.28 -7.92
N SER A 57 1.30 3.50 -8.29
CA SER A 57 0.41 4.65 -8.46
C SER A 57 0.73 5.41 -9.76
N ARG A 58 1.02 4.66 -10.83
CA ARG A 58 1.40 5.20 -12.15
C ARG A 58 0.40 6.23 -12.69
N GLU A 59 -0.90 6.00 -12.48
CA GLU A 59 -1.98 6.87 -12.92
C GLU A 59 -2.00 8.22 -12.19
N ASP A 60 -1.43 8.27 -10.98
CA ASP A 60 -1.26 9.49 -10.18
C ASP A 60 0.06 10.24 -10.51
N LEU A 61 0.89 9.70 -11.42
CA LEU A 61 2.22 10.24 -11.76
C LEU A 61 3.12 10.43 -10.54
N SER A 62 2.98 9.55 -9.54
CA SER A 62 3.75 9.63 -8.31
C SER A 62 4.00 8.26 -7.68
N ILE A 63 4.91 8.20 -6.71
CA ILE A 63 5.01 7.08 -5.76
C ILE A 63 4.35 7.50 -4.44
N ARG A 64 3.23 6.87 -4.09
CA ARG A 64 2.50 7.18 -2.85
C ARG A 64 2.95 6.29 -1.69
N LEU A 65 3.19 6.91 -0.53
CA LEU A 65 3.49 6.23 0.73
C LEU A 65 2.28 6.26 1.65
N TYR A 66 1.89 5.10 2.17
CA TYR A 66 0.85 4.96 3.19
C TYR A 66 1.43 4.38 4.47
N ARG A 67 0.93 4.83 5.62
CA ARG A 67 1.29 4.30 6.95
C ARG A 67 0.05 3.75 7.64
N ALA A 68 0.19 2.61 8.30
CA ALA A 68 -0.87 2.05 9.12
C ALA A 68 -1.05 2.90 10.39
N MET A 69 -2.26 3.41 10.62
CA MET A 69 -2.66 4.05 11.86
C MET A 69 -3.07 3.00 12.90
N SER A 70 -3.78 1.97 12.43
CA SER A 70 -4.16 0.79 13.21
C SER A 70 -4.09 -0.44 12.31
N PHE A 71 -3.02 -1.22 12.45
CA PHE A 71 -2.80 -2.38 11.61
C PHE A 71 -3.77 -3.52 11.97
N PRO A 72 -4.38 -4.22 10.98
CA PRO A 72 -4.22 -4.08 9.53
C PRO A 72 -5.26 -3.17 8.85
N GLY A 73 -6.17 -2.56 9.62
CA GLY A 73 -7.44 -2.05 9.12
C GLY A 73 -7.48 -0.56 8.78
N GLU A 74 -6.53 0.25 9.24
CA GLU A 74 -6.57 1.70 9.05
C GLU A 74 -5.22 2.20 8.56
N TRP A 75 -5.27 2.90 7.44
CA TRP A 75 -4.12 3.39 6.70
C TRP A 75 -4.33 4.84 6.32
N GLN A 76 -3.27 5.62 6.37
CA GLN A 76 -3.27 7.02 6.03
C GLN A 76 -2.25 7.27 4.92
N PHE A 77 -2.63 8.09 3.93
CA PHE A 77 -1.70 8.66 2.97
C PHE A 77 -0.73 9.58 3.70
N VAL A 78 0.57 9.34 3.54
CA VAL A 78 1.63 10.11 4.18
C VAL A 78 2.13 11.20 3.24
N LYS A 79 2.57 10.80 2.04
CA LYS A 79 3.11 11.70 1.01
C LYS A 79 3.22 11.00 -0.33
N SER A 80 3.35 11.79 -1.39
CA SER A 80 3.90 11.36 -2.67
C SER A 80 5.40 11.70 -2.74
N THR A 81 6.16 10.88 -3.46
CA THR A 81 7.55 11.15 -3.85
C THR A 81 7.70 10.87 -5.33
N ILE A 82 8.71 11.47 -5.98
CA ILE A 82 8.92 11.41 -7.44
C ILE A 82 7.64 11.82 -8.17
N ASN A 83 7.47 13.12 -8.42
CA ASN A 83 6.24 13.66 -9.03
C ASN A 83 6.45 13.91 -10.52
N GLY A 84 5.43 13.61 -11.32
CA GLY A 84 5.42 13.87 -12.77
C GLY A 84 6.07 12.77 -13.61
N GLU A 85 6.34 11.60 -13.03
CA GLU A 85 6.91 10.44 -13.74
C GLU A 85 5.98 9.23 -13.68
N HIS A 86 6.07 8.39 -14.72
CA HIS A 86 5.40 7.09 -14.76
C HIS A 86 6.26 6.03 -14.07
N CYS A 87 6.15 5.93 -12.75
CA CYS A 87 6.79 4.86 -11.98
C CYS A 87 5.87 3.63 -11.88
N VAL A 88 6.46 2.43 -11.99
CA VAL A 88 5.79 1.13 -11.86
C VAL A 88 6.56 0.23 -10.89
N ASP A 89 5.87 -0.75 -10.29
CA ASP A 89 6.45 -1.77 -9.40
C ASP A 89 7.43 -1.26 -8.32
N PRO A 90 7.05 -0.26 -7.51
CA PRO A 90 7.96 0.32 -6.53
C PRO A 90 8.32 -0.68 -5.42
N VAL A 91 9.62 -0.75 -5.09
CA VAL A 91 10.14 -1.52 -3.96
C VAL A 91 10.84 -0.58 -2.98
N GLY A 92 10.47 -0.67 -1.70
CA GLY A 92 11.12 0.07 -0.62
C GLY A 92 12.24 -0.75 0.01
N SER A 93 13.36 -0.11 0.34
CA SER A 93 14.39 -0.68 1.22
C SER A 93 14.77 0.33 2.30
N ILE A 94 15.20 -0.16 3.45
CA ILE A 94 15.63 0.67 4.57
C ILE A 94 17.13 0.46 4.75
N ARG A 95 17.88 1.56 4.72
CA ARG A 95 19.31 1.56 5.07
C ARG A 95 19.48 2.20 6.44
N THR A 96 20.00 1.47 7.41
CA THR A 96 20.44 2.05 8.67
C THR A 96 21.87 2.56 8.49
N GLY A 97 22.09 3.85 8.71
CA GLY A 97 23.45 4.41 8.85
C GLY A 97 24.11 3.93 10.16
N PRO A 98 25.43 4.11 10.32
CA PRO A 98 26.04 3.92 11.62
C PRO A 98 25.34 4.84 12.62
N ALA A 99 25.02 4.32 13.80
CA ALA A 99 24.60 5.16 14.92
C ALA A 99 25.73 6.17 15.14
N MET A 100 25.45 7.48 15.00
CA MET A 100 26.39 8.48 15.49
C MET A 100 26.40 8.33 17.00
N VAL A 101 27.48 7.75 17.52
CA VAL A 101 27.79 7.62 18.95
C VAL A 101 28.32 8.96 19.45
#